data_AF-K1TIF8-F1
#
_entry.id   AF-K1TIF8-F1
#
_cell.length_a   1.000
_cell.length_b   1.000
_cell.length_c   1.000
_cell.angle_alpha   90.00
_cell.angle_beta   90.00
_cell.angle_gamma   90.00
#
_symmetry.space_group_name_H-M   'P 1'
#
loop_
_entity.id
_entity.type
_entity.pdbx_description
1 polymer ?
#
loop_
_entity_poly.entity_id
_entity_poly.type
_entity_poly.pdbx_seq_one_letter_code
_entity_poly.pdbx_strand_id
1 'polypeptide(L)'
;MHVIANSDSDEDQILKLKVRDAVLNEGEEIFDGSLTSANAEKLLIPQKERLEETAREVIRKNGFDYDVRLEIGKDFFSTRTYDDRITLPAGEYEAVRVIIGEGKGKNWWCVMFPPMCLPAAESSDDAELQDILSE
;
A
#
# COMPACT_ATOMS: atom_id res chain seq x y z
N MET A 1 0.87 0.69 4.69
CA MET A 1 1.39 1.02 3.37
C MET A 1 0.27 1.64 2.54
N HIS A 2 0.54 2.75 1.87
CA HIS A 2 -0.30 3.32 0.83
C HIS A 2 0.26 2.90 -0.51
N VAL A 3 -0.61 2.44 -1.41
CA VAL A 3 -0.24 2.29 -2.82
C VAL A 3 -1.15 3.23 -3.60
N ILE A 4 -0.53 4.15 -4.33
CA ILE A 4 -1.19 5.22 -5.07
C ILE A 4 -1.10 4.86 -6.54
N ALA A 5 -2.25 4.66 -7.18
CA ALA A 5 -2.34 4.31 -8.59
C ALA A 5 -1.92 5.49 -9.47
N ASN A 6 -1.50 5.20 -10.71
CA ASN A 6 -1.19 6.23 -11.68
C ASN A 6 -2.43 7.09 -12.02
N SER A 7 -3.58 6.46 -12.23
CA SER A 7 -4.88 7.11 -12.45
C SER A 7 -6.06 6.30 -11.88
N ASP A 8 -7.29 6.80 -12.09
CA ASP A 8 -8.55 6.16 -11.68
C ASP A 8 -9.09 5.13 -12.68
N SER A 9 -8.35 4.81 -13.75
CA SER A 9 -8.76 3.76 -14.69
C SER A 9 -8.80 2.40 -14.01
N ASP A 10 -9.73 1.53 -14.43
CA ASP A 10 -9.84 0.18 -13.89
C ASP A 10 -8.52 -0.60 -13.98
N GLU A 11 -7.77 -0.39 -15.07
CA GLU A 11 -6.46 -0.99 -15.30
C GLU A 11 -5.42 -0.54 -14.26
N ASP A 12 -5.35 0.76 -13.96
CA ASP A 12 -4.44 1.31 -12.95
C ASP A 12 -4.85 0.90 -11.53
N GLN A 13 -6.15 0.76 -11.27
CA GLN A 13 -6.66 0.27 -10.00
C GLN A 13 -6.31 -1.21 -9.78
N ILE A 14 -6.42 -2.06 -10.81
CA ILE A 14 -5.99 -3.46 -10.77
C ILE A 14 -4.47 -3.56 -10.63
N LEU A 15 -3.72 -2.76 -11.39
CA LEU A 15 -2.26 -2.74 -11.33
C LEU A 15 -1.76 -2.41 -9.92
N LYS A 16 -2.36 -1.42 -9.27
CA LYS A 16 -2.07 -1.03 -7.89
C LYS A 16 -2.16 -2.21 -6.92
N LEU A 17 -3.22 -3.04 -7.02
CA LEU A 17 -3.40 -4.20 -6.13
C LEU A 17 -2.31 -5.25 -6.35
N LYS A 18 -1.94 -5.50 -7.62
CA LYS A 18 -0.83 -6.43 -7.94
C LYS A 18 0.52 -5.93 -7.41
N VAL A 19 0.78 -4.63 -7.55
CA VAL A 19 2.01 -3.99 -7.02
C VAL A 19 2.03 -4.09 -5.50
N ARG A 20 0.92 -3.80 -4.84
CA ARG A 20 0.76 -3.95 -3.39
C ARG A 20 1.14 -5.36 -2.94
N ASP A 21 0.52 -6.39 -3.54
CA ASP A 21 0.72 -7.78 -3.10
C ASP A 21 2.17 -8.21 -3.29
N ALA A 22 2.78 -7.85 -4.42
CA ALA A 22 4.19 -8.15 -4.66
C ALA A 22 5.13 -7.46 -3.67
N VAL A 23 4.89 -6.17 -3.37
CA VAL A 23 5.71 -5.41 -2.41
C VAL A 23 5.54 -5.94 -0.98
N LEU A 24 4.32 -6.31 -0.59
CA LEU A 24 4.06 -6.91 0.73
C LEU A 24 4.76 -8.26 0.87
N ASN A 25 4.68 -9.11 -0.14
CA ASN A 25 5.34 -10.42 -0.14
C ASN A 25 6.87 -10.29 -0.13
N GLU A 26 7.44 -9.37 -0.92
CA GLU A 26 8.88 -9.15 -0.96
C GLU A 26 9.41 -8.58 0.37
N GLY A 27 8.61 -7.72 1.01
CA GLY A 27 8.93 -7.07 2.28
C GLY A 27 8.33 -7.77 3.50
N GLU A 28 7.95 -9.05 3.43
CA GLU A 28 7.25 -9.75 4.52
C GLU A 28 8.01 -9.63 5.85
N GLU A 29 9.33 -9.76 5.80
CA GLU A 29 10.25 -9.61 6.94
C GLU A 29 10.29 -8.18 7.54
N ILE A 30 9.89 -7.18 6.76
CA ILE A 30 9.80 -5.77 7.18
C ILE A 30 8.40 -5.45 7.70
N PHE A 31 7.38 -6.09 7.11
CA PHE A 31 5.97 -5.82 7.38
C PHE A 31 5.34 -6.81 8.39
N ASP A 32 6.17 -7.59 9.09
CA ASP A 32 5.81 -8.59 10.11
C ASP A 32 5.15 -8.02 11.39
N GLY A 33 4.97 -6.69 11.45
CA GLY A 33 4.42 -5.97 12.60
C GLY A 33 5.46 -5.41 13.57
N SER A 34 6.76 -5.63 13.33
CA SER A 34 7.87 -4.98 14.06
C SER A 34 8.18 -3.57 13.58
N LEU A 35 7.71 -3.22 12.38
CA LEU A 35 7.79 -1.86 11.86
C LEU A 35 7.02 -0.92 12.80
N THR A 36 7.51 0.29 12.95
CA THR A 36 6.90 1.41 13.70
C THR A 36 7.32 2.70 13.02
N SER A 37 6.60 3.81 13.23
CA SER A 37 7.07 5.12 12.74
C SER A 37 8.51 5.43 13.19
N ALA A 38 8.85 5.11 14.44
CA ALA A 38 10.18 5.38 14.99
C ALA A 38 11.32 4.59 14.32
N ASN A 39 11.04 3.45 13.67
CA ASN A 39 12.06 2.61 13.04
C ASN A 39 11.87 2.46 11.52
N ALA A 40 10.78 3.00 10.95
CA ALA A 40 10.38 2.80 9.55
C ALA A 40 11.49 3.23 8.60
N GLU A 41 12.04 4.44 8.74
CA GLU A 41 13.17 4.90 7.92
C GLU A 41 14.36 3.95 7.99
N LYS A 42 14.76 3.53 9.19
CA LYS A 42 15.93 2.68 9.38
C LYS A 42 15.77 1.30 8.73
N LEU A 43 14.56 0.73 8.77
CA LEU A 43 14.28 -0.60 8.22
C LEU A 43 14.00 -0.56 6.71
N LEU A 44 13.38 0.51 6.20
CA LEU A 44 12.97 0.60 4.80
C LEU A 44 13.99 1.24 3.89
N ILE A 45 14.79 2.21 4.35
CA ILE A 45 15.81 2.86 3.48
C ILE A 45 16.73 1.83 2.81
N PRO A 46 17.29 0.83 3.52
CA PRO A 46 18.14 -0.18 2.89
C PRO A 46 17.40 -1.09 1.91
N GLN A 47 16.08 -1.23 2.06
CA GLN A 47 15.23 -2.13 1.28
C GLN A 47 14.49 -1.40 0.16
N LYS A 48 14.56 -0.06 0.14
CA LYS A 48 13.81 0.81 -0.76
C LYS A 48 14.00 0.43 -2.22
N GLU A 49 15.25 0.31 -2.67
CA GLU A 49 15.57 0.00 -4.07
C GLU A 49 15.03 -1.38 -4.48
N ARG A 50 15.15 -2.37 -3.60
CA ARG A 50 14.63 -3.73 -3.81
C ARG A 50 13.10 -3.74 -3.95
N LEU A 51 12.39 -3.03 -3.07
CA LEU A 51 10.93 -2.94 -3.12
C LEU A 51 10.45 -2.14 -4.35
N GLU A 52 11.16 -1.06 -4.72
CA GLU A 52 10.88 -0.30 -5.94
C GLU A 52 11.10 -1.14 -7.19
N GLU A 53 12.18 -1.94 -7.26
CA GLU A 53 12.41 -2.82 -8.41
C GLU A 53 11.35 -3.90 -8.51
N THR A 54 10.92 -4.48 -7.39
CA THR A 54 9.81 -5.44 -7.36
C THR A 54 8.53 -4.83 -7.93
N ALA A 55 8.19 -3.61 -7.51
CA ALA A 55 7.05 -2.89 -8.06
C ALA A 55 7.21 -2.63 -9.57
N ARG A 56 8.41 -2.20 -10.00
CA ARG A 56 8.72 -1.92 -11.42
C ARG A 56 8.62 -3.18 -12.28
N GLU A 57 9.05 -4.33 -11.78
CA GLU A 57 8.88 -5.60 -12.47
C GLU A 57 7.41 -5.95 -12.70
N VAL A 58 6.56 -5.77 -11.67
CA VAL A 58 5.12 -6.03 -11.79
C VAL A 58 4.49 -5.09 -12.81
N ILE A 59 4.84 -3.81 -12.80
CA ILE A 59 4.37 -2.80 -13.75
C ILE A 59 4.71 -3.25 -15.19
N ARG A 60 5.97 -3.61 -15.45
CA ARG A 60 6.42 -4.08 -16.77
C ARG A 60 5.75 -5.39 -17.19
N LYS A 61 5.60 -6.36 -16.29
CA LYS A 61 4.92 -7.65 -16.56
C LYS A 61 3.45 -7.47 -16.94
N ASN A 62 2.81 -6.38 -16.50
CA ASN A 62 1.43 -6.05 -16.84
C ASN A 62 1.31 -5.12 -18.06
N GLY A 63 2.40 -4.82 -18.76
CA GLY A 63 2.38 -4.06 -20.02
C GLY A 63 2.51 -2.54 -19.88
N PHE A 64 2.86 -2.04 -18.69
CA PHE A 64 3.06 -0.62 -18.43
C PHE A 64 4.54 -0.26 -18.29
N ASP A 65 4.90 1.02 -18.47
CA ASP A 65 6.27 1.52 -18.27
C ASP A 65 6.42 2.54 -17.12
N TYR A 66 5.37 2.68 -16.30
CA TYR A 66 5.33 3.68 -15.24
C TYR A 66 6.53 3.59 -14.30
N ASP A 67 7.07 4.75 -13.96
CA ASP A 67 7.98 4.86 -12.84
C ASP A 67 7.27 4.56 -11.52
N VAL A 68 8.04 4.15 -10.51
CA VAL A 68 7.54 3.90 -9.17
C VAL A 68 8.48 4.51 -8.14
N ARG A 69 7.91 5.09 -7.09
CA ARG A 69 8.66 5.69 -5.98
C ARG A 69 8.11 5.21 -4.64
N LEU A 70 9.01 4.80 -3.76
CA LEU A 70 8.70 4.47 -2.38
C LEU A 70 9.14 5.62 -1.47
N GLU A 71 8.19 6.15 -0.72
CA GLU A 71 8.37 7.29 0.17
C GLU A 71 7.92 6.95 1.59
N ILE A 72 8.58 7.53 2.58
CA ILE A 72 8.14 7.51 3.97
C ILE A 72 7.81 8.95 4.31
N GLY A 73 6.60 9.18 4.81
CA GLY A 73 6.17 10.52 5.12
C GLY A 73 4.91 10.55 5.94
N LYS A 74 4.62 11.71 6.50
CA LYS A 74 3.32 11.97 7.10
C LYS A 74 2.29 12.15 6.00
N ASP A 75 1.15 11.51 6.19
CA ASP A 75 -0.03 11.71 5.36
C ASP A 75 -1.23 11.99 6.26
N PHE A 76 -2.25 12.64 5.72
CA PHE A 76 -3.49 12.85 6.46
C PHE A 76 -4.47 11.72 6.15
N PHE A 77 -5.10 11.23 7.21
CA PHE A 77 -6.03 10.12 7.14
C PHE A 77 -7.38 10.57 7.69
N SER A 78 -8.45 10.22 6.99
CA SER A 78 -9.80 10.34 7.53
C SER A 78 -10.07 9.24 8.56
N THR A 79 -11.10 9.44 9.39
CA THR A 79 -11.55 8.40 10.32
C THR A 79 -12.03 7.20 9.52
N ARG A 80 -11.60 6.00 9.90
CA ARG A 80 -11.97 4.75 9.24
C ARG A 80 -12.19 3.66 10.28
N THR A 81 -13.16 2.81 10.00
CA THR A 81 -13.47 1.64 10.82
C THR A 81 -13.12 0.38 10.04
N TYR A 82 -12.44 -0.54 10.71
CA TYR A 82 -12.10 -1.88 10.23
C TYR A 82 -12.94 -2.92 10.96
N ASP A 83 -13.57 -3.81 10.20
CA ASP A 83 -14.38 -4.96 10.67
C ASP A 83 -15.36 -4.65 11.81
N ASP A 84 -15.88 -3.41 11.85
CA ASP A 84 -16.74 -2.88 12.92
C ASP A 84 -16.20 -3.02 14.35
N ARG A 85 -14.90 -3.30 14.50
CA ARG A 85 -14.25 -3.58 15.80
C ARG A 85 -13.20 -2.55 16.16
N ILE A 86 -12.55 -1.93 15.16
CA ILE A 86 -11.43 -1.02 15.38
C ILE A 86 -11.65 0.25 14.54
N THR A 87 -11.80 1.39 15.21
CA THR A 87 -11.89 2.70 14.57
C THR A 87 -10.58 3.45 14.76
N LEU A 88 -9.95 3.82 13.66
CA LEU A 88 -8.81 4.73 13.64
C LEU A 88 -9.30 6.15 13.39
N PRO A 89 -9.06 7.10 14.32
CA PRO A 89 -9.53 8.48 14.17
C PRO A 89 -8.74 9.21 13.08
N ALA A 90 -9.39 10.21 12.47
CA ALA A 90 -8.72 11.11 11.54
C ALA A 90 -7.49 11.76 12.18
N GLY A 91 -6.40 11.87 11.41
CA GLY A 91 -5.15 12.42 11.91
C GLY A 91 -4.01 12.29 10.92
N GLU A 92 -2.87 12.88 11.26
CA GLU A 92 -1.63 12.67 10.53
C GLU A 92 -0.90 11.45 11.05
N TYR A 93 -0.63 10.50 10.16
CA TYR A 93 0.14 9.31 10.50
C TYR A 93 1.34 9.19 9.56
N GLU A 94 2.42 8.64 10.09
CA GLU A 94 3.57 8.29 9.26
C GLU A 94 3.28 6.99 8.52
N ALA A 95 3.46 7.01 7.20
CA ALA A 95 3.17 5.87 6.35
C ALA A 95 4.20 5.70 5.25
N VAL A 96 4.39 4.42 4.90
CA VAL A 96 5.10 4.00 3.69
C VAL A 96 4.15 4.16 2.52
N ARG A 97 4.57 4.86 1.47
CA ARG A 97 3.79 5.11 0.26
C ARG A 97 4.54 4.57 -0.95
N VAL A 98 3.83 3.84 -1.81
CA VAL A 98 4.29 3.37 -3.11
C VAL A 98 3.48 4.12 -4.16
N ILE A 99 4.14 5.03 -4.86
CA ILE A 99 3.51 5.92 -5.85
C ILE A 99 3.81 5.37 -7.23
N ILE A 100 2.78 4.95 -7.95
CA ILE A 100 2.87 4.46 -9.33
C ILE A 100 2.63 5.62 -10.28
N GLY A 101 3.55 5.84 -11.22
CA GLY A 101 3.49 6.89 -12.23
C GLY A 101 3.28 8.28 -11.63
N GLU A 102 2.25 8.97 -12.10
CA GLU A 102 1.90 10.32 -11.63
C GLU A 102 1.23 10.34 -10.25
N GLY A 103 0.77 9.18 -9.74
CA GLY A 103 0.12 9.09 -8.44
C GLY A 103 -1.20 9.86 -8.32
N LYS A 104 -1.98 9.95 -9.41
CA LYS A 104 -3.24 10.72 -9.45
C LYS A 104 -4.48 9.87 -9.19
N GLY A 105 -4.32 8.55 -9.08
CA GLY A 105 -5.43 7.62 -8.89
C GLY A 105 -5.81 7.40 -7.43
N LYS A 106 -6.93 6.71 -7.23
CA LYS A 106 -7.41 6.28 -5.91
C LYS A 106 -6.34 5.49 -5.16
N ASN A 107 -6.28 5.73 -3.86
CA ASN A 107 -5.30 5.11 -2.97
C ASN A 107 -5.83 3.77 -2.46
N TRP A 108 -4.94 2.80 -2.28
CA TRP A 108 -5.21 1.63 -1.46
C TRP A 108 -4.55 1.79 -0.10
N TRP A 109 -5.31 1.48 0.95
CA TRP A 109 -4.96 1.77 2.33
C TRP A 109 -4.73 0.50 3.13
N CYS A 110 -3.56 0.42 3.77
CA CYS A 110 -3.29 -0.51 4.84
C CYS A 110 -2.60 0.22 5.98
N VAL A 111 -3.20 0.19 7.17
CA VAL A 111 -2.57 0.70 8.38
C VAL A 111 -1.54 -0.33 8.82
N MET A 112 -0.27 0.07 8.74
CA MET A 112 0.80 -0.73 9.31
C MET A 112 1.07 -0.38 10.76
N PHE A 113 0.53 0.75 11.27
CA PHE A 113 0.68 1.17 12.66
C PHE A 113 -0.67 1.54 13.27
N PRO A 114 -1.32 0.64 14.04
CA PRO A 114 -0.91 -0.74 14.37
C PRO A 114 -1.00 -1.72 13.17
N PRO A 115 -0.26 -2.84 13.15
CA PRO A 115 -0.24 -3.80 12.05
C PRO A 115 -1.58 -4.55 11.97
N MET A 116 -2.52 -3.96 11.25
CA MET A 116 -3.88 -4.48 11.10
C MET A 116 -4.07 -5.33 9.83
N CYS A 117 -3.04 -5.41 8.98
CA CYS A 117 -3.14 -6.05 7.66
C CYS A 117 -2.80 -7.53 7.61
N LEU A 118 -2.39 -8.15 8.72
CA LEU A 118 -2.03 -9.57 8.70
C LEU A 118 -3.23 -10.52 8.46
N PRO A 119 -4.49 -10.21 8.84
CA PRO A 119 -5.61 -11.10 8.51
C PRO A 119 -6.22 -10.89 7.11
N ALA A 120 -6.03 -9.72 6.48
CA ALA A 120 -6.68 -9.39 5.19
C ALA A 120 -5.88 -9.84 3.95
N ALA A 121 -4.63 -10.25 4.12
CA ALA A 121 -3.82 -10.84 3.06
C ALA A 121 -4.10 -12.35 2.87
N GLU A 122 -4.84 -12.99 3.79
CA GLU A 122 -5.13 -14.44 3.77
C GLU A 122 -6.53 -14.80 3.24
N SER A 123 -7.44 -13.84 3.03
CA SER A 123 -8.79 -14.13 2.52
C SER A 123 -8.87 -13.96 1.00
N SER A 124 -8.88 -15.10 0.31
CA SER A 124 -9.11 -15.24 -1.13
C SER A 124 -10.60 -15.11 -1.45
N ASP A 125 -11.17 -13.92 -1.26
CA ASP A 125 -12.54 -13.61 -1.67
C ASP A 125 -12.59 -12.30 -2.47
N ASP A 126 -12.60 -12.45 -3.80
CA ASP A 126 -12.60 -11.39 -4.84
C ASP A 126 -13.88 -10.51 -4.82
N ALA A 127 -14.85 -10.80 -3.95
CA ALA A 127 -16.18 -10.19 -3.97
C ALA A 127 -16.30 -8.90 -3.15
N GLU A 128 -15.47 -8.67 -2.13
CA GLU A 128 -15.64 -7.52 -1.22
C GLU A 128 -14.88 -6.24 -1.66
N LEU A 129 -14.00 -6.32 -2.66
CA LEU A 129 -13.24 -5.15 -3.11
C LEU A 129 -14.04 -4.13 -3.95
N GLN A 130 -15.20 -4.51 -4.50
CA GLN A 130 -16.02 -3.60 -5.31
C GLN A 130 -16.85 -2.61 -4.46
N ASP A 131 -17.18 -2.96 -3.21
CA ASP A 131 -18.08 -2.15 -2.38
C ASP A 131 -17.36 -0.97 -1.68
N ILE A 132 -16.03 -1.08 -1.51
CA ILE A 132 -15.23 -0.07 -0.77
C ILE A 132 -14.80 1.10 -1.69
N LEU A 133 -14.90 0.97 -3.01
CA LEU A 133 -14.43 1.97 -3.98
C LEU A 133 -15.53 2.88 -4.55
N SER A 134 -16.76 2.73 -4.05
CA SER A 134 -17.98 3.30 -4.65
C SER A 134 -18.71 4.34 -3.78
N GLU A 135 -18.00 5.08 -2.94
CA GLU A 135 -18.51 6.34 -2.33
C GLU A 135 -17.55 7.51 -2.58
#